data_AF-A0A355QZ33-F1
#
_entry.id   AF-A0A355QZ33-F1
#
_cell.length_a   1.000
_cell.length_b   1.000
_cell.length_c   1.000
_cell.angle_alpha   90.00
_cell.angle_beta   90.00
_cell.angle_gamma   90.00
#
_symmetry.space_group_name_H-M   'P 1'
#
loop_
_entity.id
_entity.type
_entity.pdbx_description
1 polymer ?
#
loop_
_entity_poly.entity_id
_entity_poly.type
_entity_poly.pdbx_seq_one_letter_code
_entity_poly.pdbx_strand_id
1 'polypeptide(L)'
;MAGPVFPWRDGNQFELLIDGPAFFPRMLLAIMRAEFQVDLELYLVEAGACAEAVVDALEQAARRGVRVRCLFDDYGSLAFNSALRQRLLDAGVYLRWYNRLRWKRGLRNLYRDHRKLLLVDERWAVVGGTGVTDEFWTPGEATSEWHEVMVQMQGPVVSDWQLLFDRQWQANNRRTAWRPAEGFGLPRLPKVPAQGQGMGRVAYADARQHQDILHALVRALNSGQKRVWLATPYFLPTWSVRRSLRRAASKGLDVRLLLTGPRTDHPSVRYAGHRYYPRLLRAGVRIFEYQPCFLHLKMAVVDDWVSVGSCNFDHWNLRFNLEANIEALDPPLTAAVVASFERDFAQSEEVDLAHWHARPLWRRVKQRIWGWIDRLVVNFLDRRD
;
A
#
# COMPACT_ATOMS: atom_id res chain seq x y z
N MET A 1 -15.32 13.47 -6.21
CA MET A 1 -14.24 13.52 -7.23
C MET A 1 -13.97 14.99 -7.50
N ALA A 2 -12.75 15.45 -7.24
CA ALA A 2 -12.28 16.77 -7.65
C ALA A 2 -10.98 16.69 -8.47
N GLY A 3 -10.09 15.74 -8.18
CA GLY A 3 -8.84 15.57 -8.95
C GLY A 3 -8.91 14.65 -10.17
N PRO A 4 -7.95 14.78 -11.10
CA PRO A 4 -7.88 13.99 -12.33
C PRO A 4 -7.45 12.53 -12.13
N VAL A 5 -7.60 11.69 -13.15
CA VAL A 5 -7.32 10.24 -13.12
C VAL A 5 -6.35 9.85 -14.25
N PHE A 6 -5.42 8.93 -13.99
CA PHE A 6 -4.52 8.43 -15.05
C PHE A 6 -5.26 7.51 -16.04
N PRO A 7 -4.90 7.50 -17.33
CA PRO A 7 -5.47 6.57 -18.30
C PRO A 7 -4.92 5.15 -18.10
N TRP A 8 -5.50 4.18 -18.80
CA TRP A 8 -4.85 2.89 -19.00
C TRP A 8 -3.73 3.02 -20.04
N ARG A 9 -2.62 2.34 -19.80
CA ARG A 9 -1.46 2.22 -20.68
C ARG A 9 -1.31 0.78 -21.12
N ASP A 10 -0.98 0.53 -22.38
CA ASP A 10 -0.60 -0.78 -22.89
C ASP A 10 0.93 -0.96 -22.89
N GLY A 11 1.40 -2.14 -23.31
CA GLY A 11 2.83 -2.40 -23.51
C GLY A 11 3.68 -2.46 -22.24
N ASN A 12 3.07 -2.71 -21.07
CA ASN A 12 3.78 -2.82 -19.81
C ASN A 12 4.18 -4.27 -19.51
N GLN A 13 5.25 -4.42 -18.74
CA GLN A 13 5.67 -5.70 -18.17
C GLN A 13 5.62 -5.58 -16.65
N PHE A 14 5.13 -6.63 -15.99
CA PHE A 14 4.99 -6.68 -14.54
C PHE A 14 5.64 -7.94 -13.97
N GLU A 15 6.22 -7.82 -12.79
CA GLU A 15 6.75 -8.95 -12.01
C GLU A 15 6.35 -8.74 -10.54
N LEU A 16 5.66 -9.72 -9.96
CA LEU A 16 5.33 -9.73 -8.54
C LEU A 16 6.56 -10.23 -7.76
N LEU A 17 7.01 -9.42 -6.80
CA LEU A 17 8.12 -9.73 -5.90
C LEU A 17 7.53 -9.91 -4.49
N ILE A 18 7.89 -11.01 -3.83
CA ILE A 18 7.31 -11.42 -2.54
C ILE A 18 8.42 -11.40 -1.49
N ASP A 19 8.20 -10.61 -0.44
CA ASP A 19 9.07 -10.42 0.71
C ASP A 19 10.42 -9.77 0.41
N GLY A 20 11.01 -9.21 1.46
CA GLY A 20 12.22 -8.39 1.38
C GLY A 20 13.39 -9.03 0.64
N PRO A 21 13.74 -10.30 0.93
CA PRO A 21 14.79 -11.01 0.22
C PRO A 21 14.60 -11.08 -1.31
N ALA A 22 13.36 -10.99 -1.81
CA ALA A 22 13.13 -10.95 -3.25
C ALA A 22 13.21 -9.54 -3.83
N PHE A 23 12.63 -8.52 -3.17
CA PHE A 23 12.55 -7.18 -3.76
C PHE A 23 13.74 -6.26 -3.43
N PHE A 24 14.36 -6.33 -2.25
CA PHE A 24 15.47 -5.43 -1.92
C PHE A 24 16.70 -5.64 -2.80
N PRO A 25 17.20 -6.87 -3.05
CA PRO A 25 18.32 -7.05 -3.95
C PRO A 25 18.06 -6.51 -5.36
N ARG A 26 16.81 -6.62 -5.84
CA ARG A 26 16.39 -6.08 -7.15
C ARG A 26 16.37 -4.55 -7.13
N MET A 27 15.84 -3.93 -6.07
CA MET A 27 15.84 -2.49 -5.87
C MET A 27 17.26 -1.91 -5.79
N LEU A 28 18.13 -2.51 -4.97
CA LEU A 28 19.51 -2.08 -4.81
C LEU A 28 20.28 -2.20 -6.13
N LEU A 29 20.11 -3.31 -6.86
CA LEU A 29 20.74 -3.49 -8.17
C LEU A 29 20.27 -2.43 -9.18
N ALA A 30 18.98 -2.08 -9.17
CA ALA A 30 18.45 -1.02 -10.03
C ALA A 30 19.08 0.34 -9.69
N ILE A 31 19.17 0.70 -8.41
CA ILE A 31 19.84 1.93 -7.95
C ILE A 31 21.33 1.95 -8.35
N MET A 32 22.02 0.81 -8.17
CA MET A 32 23.43 0.67 -8.54
C MET A 32 23.67 0.79 -10.05
N ARG A 33 22.69 0.40 -10.87
CA ARG A 33 22.75 0.49 -12.34
C ARG A 33 22.17 1.77 -12.92
N ALA A 34 21.57 2.63 -12.08
CA ALA A 34 20.99 3.88 -12.53
C ALA A 34 22.02 4.74 -13.26
N GLU A 35 21.61 5.30 -14.39
CA GLU A 35 22.45 6.09 -15.29
C GLU A 35 22.22 7.59 -15.10
N PHE A 36 20.98 8.02 -14.85
CA PHE A 36 20.66 9.45 -14.76
C PHE A 36 19.67 9.83 -13.66
N GLN A 37 18.79 8.93 -13.22
CA GLN A 37 17.84 9.25 -12.16
C GLN A 37 17.55 8.08 -11.22
N VAL A 38 17.47 8.40 -9.92
CA VAL A 38 16.76 7.61 -8.92
C VAL A 38 15.79 8.51 -8.15
N ASP A 39 14.51 8.17 -8.13
CA ASP A 39 13.52 8.80 -7.25
C ASP A 39 12.96 7.76 -6.28
N LEU A 40 13.05 8.03 -4.98
CA LEU A 40 12.59 7.16 -3.91
C LEU A 40 11.58 7.90 -3.02
N GLU A 41 10.40 7.32 -2.85
CA GLU A 41 9.33 7.82 -1.99
C GLU A 41 8.92 6.73 -1.00
N LEU A 42 8.97 7.04 0.30
CA LEU A 42 8.72 6.07 1.36
C LEU A 42 8.05 6.72 2.58
N TYR A 43 7.18 5.95 3.23
CA TYR A 43 6.60 6.30 4.53
C TYR A 43 7.55 5.97 5.68
N LEU A 44 7.93 4.69 5.78
CA LEU A 44 8.65 4.11 6.91
C LEU A 44 10.11 3.92 6.52
N VAL A 45 10.99 4.66 7.18
CA VAL A 45 12.44 4.56 7.03
C VAL A 45 13.05 4.63 8.43
N GLU A 46 13.76 3.59 8.83
CA GLU A 46 14.34 3.48 10.17
C GLU A 46 15.80 3.08 10.07
N ALA A 47 16.64 3.58 10.96
CA ALA A 47 18.04 3.16 10.99
C ALA A 47 18.13 1.66 11.32
N GLY A 48 18.97 0.94 10.58
CA GLY A 48 19.10 -0.51 10.64
C GLY A 48 19.95 -1.00 9.47
N ALA A 49 20.21 -2.29 9.40
CA ALA A 49 21.01 -2.90 8.34
C ALA A 49 20.38 -2.68 6.94
N CYS A 50 19.05 -2.69 6.87
CA CYS A 50 18.29 -2.37 5.66
C CYS A 50 18.59 -0.95 5.16
N ALA A 51 18.50 0.04 6.06
CA ALA A 51 18.72 1.44 5.72
C ALA A 51 20.17 1.72 5.36
N GLU A 52 21.14 1.09 6.02
CA GLU A 52 22.55 1.17 5.64
C GLU A 52 22.76 0.74 4.19
N ALA A 53 22.24 -0.44 3.80
CA ALA A 53 22.37 -0.94 2.42
C ALA A 53 21.68 -0.03 1.38
N VAL A 54 20.50 0.51 1.69
CA VAL A 54 19.79 1.44 0.81
C VAL A 54 20.54 2.76 0.69
N VAL A 55 21.02 3.33 1.81
CA VAL A 55 21.78 4.58 1.82
C VAL A 55 23.09 4.41 1.06
N ASP A 56 23.80 3.30 1.24
CA ASP A 56 25.03 2.98 0.49
C ASP A 56 24.79 2.99 -1.02
N ALA A 57 23.72 2.35 -1.49
CA ALA A 57 23.40 2.30 -2.92
C ALA A 57 23.04 3.69 -3.48
N LEU A 58 22.24 4.47 -2.75
CA LEU A 58 21.86 5.83 -3.14
C LEU A 58 23.06 6.78 -3.14
N GLU A 59 23.92 6.70 -2.13
CA GLU A 59 25.17 7.46 -2.02
C GLU A 59 26.10 7.15 -3.19
N GLN A 60 26.29 5.87 -3.51
CA GLN A 60 27.10 5.47 -4.67
C GLN A 60 26.51 5.98 -5.98
N ALA A 61 25.18 5.94 -6.16
CA ALA A 61 24.54 6.48 -7.35
C ALA A 61 24.76 7.99 -7.47
N ALA A 62 24.53 8.75 -6.39
CA ALA A 62 24.72 10.19 -6.38
C ALA A 62 26.18 10.59 -6.67
N ARG A 63 27.15 9.88 -6.09
CA ARG A 63 28.59 10.10 -6.33
C ARG A 63 29.02 9.82 -7.77
N ARG A 64 28.30 8.95 -8.50
CA ARG A 64 28.50 8.74 -9.95
C ARG A 64 27.90 9.85 -10.83
N GLY A 65 27.19 10.81 -10.24
CA GLY A 65 26.52 11.91 -10.95
C GLY A 65 25.05 11.63 -11.28
N VAL A 66 24.47 10.52 -10.80
CA VAL A 66 23.04 10.22 -10.96
C VAL A 66 22.22 11.20 -10.11
N ARG A 67 21.14 11.77 -10.67
CA ARG A 67 20.22 12.61 -9.88
C ARG A 67 19.40 11.74 -8.94
N VAL A 68 19.67 11.84 -7.64
CA VAL A 68 18.93 11.07 -6.61
C VAL A 68 18.00 11.97 -5.81
N ARG A 69 16.70 11.69 -5.82
CA ARG A 69 15.68 12.40 -5.00
C ARG A 69 15.01 11.43 -4.04
N CYS A 70 15.02 11.77 -2.76
CA CYS A 70 14.36 11.01 -1.69
C CYS A 70 13.26 11.85 -1.05
N LEU A 71 12.02 11.36 -1.05
CA LEU A 71 10.87 11.95 -0.37
C LEU A 71 10.39 11.01 0.74
N PHE A 72 10.70 11.34 1.99
CA PHE A 72 10.35 10.52 3.15
C PHE A 72 9.27 11.19 3.99
N ASP A 73 8.32 10.42 4.51
CA ASP A 73 7.35 10.94 5.48
C ASP A 73 8.03 11.30 6.81
N ASP A 74 7.80 12.52 7.32
CA ASP A 74 8.47 13.01 8.53
C ASP A 74 8.06 12.26 9.81
N TYR A 75 6.85 11.68 9.87
CA TYR A 75 6.42 10.87 11.01
C TYR A 75 6.92 9.44 10.89
N GLY A 76 6.73 8.81 9.73
CA GLY A 76 7.18 7.44 9.51
C GLY A 76 8.71 7.29 9.49
N SER A 77 9.45 8.38 9.36
CA SER A 77 10.92 8.36 9.33
C SER A 77 11.58 9.03 10.54
N LEU A 78 10.90 9.08 11.69
CA LEU A 78 11.46 9.62 12.94
C LEU A 78 12.66 8.81 13.47
N ALA A 79 12.70 7.51 13.17
CA ALA A 79 13.81 6.62 13.53
C ALA A 79 14.94 6.60 12.49
N PHE A 80 14.83 7.37 11.40
CA PHE A 80 15.94 7.56 10.45
C PHE A 80 16.96 8.53 11.04
N ASN A 81 18.09 8.00 11.50
CA ASN A 81 19.04 8.74 12.30
C ASN A 81 19.73 9.89 11.52
N SER A 82 20.32 10.83 12.26
CA SER A 82 20.98 12.01 11.68
C SER A 82 22.23 11.66 10.87
N ALA A 83 22.93 10.57 11.20
CA ALA A 83 24.14 10.15 10.50
C ALA A 83 23.83 9.69 9.07
N LEU A 84 22.87 8.79 8.90
CA LEU A 84 22.38 8.32 7.59
C LEU A 84 21.83 9.49 6.76
N ARG A 85 21.08 10.37 7.38
CA ARG A 85 20.61 11.61 6.75
C ARG A 85 21.77 12.46 6.23
N GLN A 86 22.80 12.67 7.04
CA GLN A 86 23.93 13.53 6.67
C GLN A 86 24.72 12.90 5.52
N ARG A 87 24.93 11.59 5.54
CA ARG A 87 25.57 10.85 4.45
C ARG A 87 24.87 11.05 3.10
N LEU A 88 23.53 10.94 3.07
CA LEU A 88 22.76 11.21 1.86
C LEU A 88 22.99 12.66 1.36
N LEU A 89 22.93 13.63 2.26
CA LEU A 89 23.13 15.05 1.93
C LEU A 89 24.54 15.33 1.40
N ASP A 90 25.57 14.77 2.06
CA ASP A 90 26.98 14.92 1.68
C ASP A 90 27.27 14.27 0.33
N ALA A 91 26.57 13.18 -0.01
CA ALA A 91 26.65 12.53 -1.32
C ALA A 91 25.95 13.31 -2.44
N GLY A 92 25.21 14.38 -2.13
CA GLY A 92 24.46 15.18 -3.10
C GLY A 92 23.03 14.69 -3.36
N VAL A 93 22.49 13.82 -2.51
CA VAL A 93 21.09 13.37 -2.60
C VAL A 93 20.15 14.51 -2.21
N TYR A 94 19.15 14.77 -3.04
CA TYR A 94 18.07 15.68 -2.69
C TYR A 94 17.12 15.00 -1.72
N LEU A 95 17.20 15.32 -0.43
CA LEU A 95 16.34 14.75 0.60
C LEU A 95 15.24 15.72 1.04
N ARG A 96 13.97 15.31 0.90
CA ARG A 96 12.80 16.05 1.34
C ARG A 96 11.97 15.25 2.33
N TRP A 97 11.36 15.98 3.26
CA TRP A 97 10.50 15.44 4.32
C TRP A 97 9.06 15.84 4.07
N TYR A 98 8.18 14.87 3.90
CA TYR A 98 6.76 15.12 3.69
C TYR A 98 6.06 15.55 4.97
N ASN A 99 5.30 16.64 4.85
CA ASN A 99 4.45 17.22 5.90
C ASN A 99 5.10 17.21 7.31
N ARG A 100 6.21 17.93 7.46
CA ARG A 100 6.94 18.03 8.74
C ARG A 100 6.03 18.24 9.96
N LEU A 101 6.24 17.44 10.99
CA LEU A 101 5.53 17.49 12.26
C LEU A 101 5.78 18.83 12.95
N ARG A 102 4.69 19.51 13.30
CA ARG A 102 4.76 20.77 14.07
C ARG A 102 3.63 20.80 15.07
N TRP A 103 3.93 21.17 16.32
CA TRP A 103 2.91 21.28 17.38
C TRP A 103 1.75 22.21 16.98
N LYS A 104 2.05 23.34 16.30
CA LYS A 104 1.04 24.30 15.80
C LYS A 104 0.12 23.77 14.69
N ARG A 105 0.41 22.59 14.11
CA ARG A 105 -0.37 22.04 12.97
C ARG A 105 -1.57 21.19 13.38
N GLY A 106 -1.70 20.81 14.65
CA GLY A 106 -2.87 20.05 15.15
C GLY A 106 -3.20 18.82 14.28
N LEU A 107 -4.46 18.69 13.87
CA LEU A 107 -4.95 17.60 13.00
C LEU A 107 -4.28 17.56 11.62
N ARG A 108 -3.66 18.66 11.14
CA ARG A 108 -2.94 18.66 9.86
C ARG A 108 -1.69 17.78 9.89
N ASN A 109 -1.19 17.43 11.08
CA ASN A 109 -0.13 16.43 11.20
C ASN A 109 -0.61 15.02 10.80
N LEU A 110 -1.91 14.74 10.78
CA LEU A 110 -2.43 13.41 10.40
C LEU A 110 -2.28 13.10 8.91
N TYR A 111 -2.10 14.11 8.05
CA TYR A 111 -1.88 13.86 6.63
C TYR A 111 -0.48 13.30 6.40
N ARG A 112 -0.36 12.04 6.01
CA ARG A 112 0.91 11.33 5.82
C ARG A 112 1.08 10.87 4.37
N ASP A 113 2.30 10.72 3.92
CA ASP A 113 2.58 10.09 2.63
C ASP A 113 2.79 8.59 2.86
N HIS A 114 1.82 7.78 2.45
CA HIS A 114 1.89 6.32 2.58
C HIS A 114 2.36 5.64 1.31
N ARG A 115 2.79 6.36 0.27
CA ARG A 115 3.28 5.76 -0.98
C ARG A 115 4.68 5.17 -0.81
N LYS A 116 4.92 4.09 -1.56
CA LYS A 116 6.18 3.34 -1.62
C LYS A 116 6.51 3.18 -3.09
N LEU A 117 7.46 3.96 -3.56
CA LEU A 117 7.77 4.06 -4.98
C LEU A 117 9.27 4.23 -5.13
N LEU A 118 9.86 3.39 -5.96
CA LEU A 118 11.20 3.60 -6.48
C LEU A 118 11.10 3.67 -8.00
N LEU A 119 11.62 4.76 -8.58
CA LEU A 119 11.73 5.00 -10.01
C LEU A 119 13.21 5.10 -10.38
N VAL A 120 13.60 4.38 -11.43
CA VAL A 120 14.98 4.40 -11.95
C VAL A 120 14.95 4.70 -13.43
N ASP A 121 15.70 5.73 -13.83
CA ASP A 121 15.93 6.13 -15.22
C ASP A 121 14.65 6.26 -16.06
N GLU A 122 13.54 6.71 -15.45
CA GLU A 122 12.22 6.91 -16.09
C GLU A 122 11.67 5.67 -16.86
N ARG A 123 12.29 4.49 -16.67
CA ARG A 123 12.02 3.26 -17.44
C ARG A 123 11.64 2.08 -16.56
N TRP A 124 12.01 2.12 -15.29
CA TRP A 124 11.81 1.05 -14.33
C TRP A 124 11.18 1.61 -13.06
N ALA A 125 10.14 0.95 -12.57
CA ALA A 125 9.49 1.30 -11.31
C ALA A 125 9.24 0.07 -10.46
N VAL A 126 9.19 0.25 -9.15
CA VAL A 126 8.66 -0.75 -8.22
C VAL A 126 7.80 -0.09 -7.16
N VAL A 127 6.62 -0.67 -6.92
CA VAL A 127 5.61 -0.14 -6.01
C VAL A 127 5.01 -1.22 -5.13
N GLY A 128 4.53 -0.87 -3.95
CA GLY A 128 3.91 -1.83 -3.03
C GLY A 128 3.74 -1.24 -1.64
N GLY A 129 4.01 -2.04 -0.61
CA GLY A 129 3.81 -1.62 0.79
C GLY A 129 5.06 -1.60 1.67
N THR A 130 6.26 -1.86 1.12
CA THR A 130 7.50 -1.99 1.91
C THR A 130 7.96 -0.70 2.63
N GLY A 131 8.57 -0.85 3.80
CA GLY A 131 9.40 0.17 4.44
C GLY A 131 10.87 -0.19 4.34
N VAL A 132 11.75 0.77 4.62
CA VAL A 132 13.19 0.50 4.78
C VAL A 132 13.45 0.30 6.27
N THR A 133 13.23 -0.93 6.73
CA THR A 133 13.43 -1.39 8.11
C THR A 133 13.90 -2.85 8.11
N ASP A 134 14.50 -3.29 9.22
CA ASP A 134 15.07 -4.63 9.34
C ASP A 134 13.98 -5.72 9.42
N GLU A 135 12.73 -5.37 9.81
CA GLU A 135 11.59 -6.28 9.79
C GLU A 135 11.17 -6.68 8.37
N PHE A 136 11.34 -5.77 7.40
CA PHE A 136 11.15 -6.12 6.00
C PHE A 136 12.35 -6.90 5.47
N TRP A 137 13.57 -6.49 5.81
CA TRP A 137 14.76 -7.16 5.29
C TRP A 137 16.04 -6.80 6.06
N THR A 138 16.77 -7.83 6.46
CA THR A 138 18.18 -7.71 6.85
C THR A 138 19.06 -8.25 5.72
N PRO A 139 20.06 -7.49 5.21
CA PRO A 139 20.96 -7.97 4.17
C PRO A 139 21.60 -9.32 4.50
N GLY A 140 21.48 -10.28 3.57
CA GLY A 140 22.00 -11.64 3.73
C GLY A 140 21.00 -12.64 4.32
N GLU A 141 19.91 -12.17 4.92
CA GLU A 141 18.85 -13.05 5.43
C GLU A 141 17.89 -13.51 4.33
N ALA A 142 17.45 -14.76 4.43
CA ALA A 142 16.51 -15.37 3.48
C ALA A 142 15.04 -15.24 3.90
N THR A 143 14.76 -14.66 5.07
CA THR A 143 13.42 -14.54 5.65
C THR A 143 13.11 -13.10 6.05
N SER A 144 11.83 -12.73 6.01
CA SER A 144 11.31 -11.45 6.50
C SER A 144 10.38 -11.65 7.70
N GLU A 145 10.36 -10.70 8.63
CA GLU A 145 9.37 -10.68 9.71
C GLU A 145 8.01 -10.15 9.24
N TRP A 146 8.03 -9.31 8.19
CA TRP A 146 6.84 -8.76 7.55
C TRP A 146 6.65 -9.40 6.18
N HIS A 147 5.47 -9.99 5.97
CA HIS A 147 5.08 -10.53 4.68
C HIS A 147 4.47 -9.45 3.81
N GLU A 148 5.11 -9.13 2.68
CA GLU A 148 4.75 -8.01 1.82
C GLU A 148 4.99 -8.32 0.34
N VAL A 149 4.28 -7.63 -0.54
CA VAL A 149 4.50 -7.66 -1.98
C VAL A 149 4.92 -6.30 -2.53
N MET A 150 5.76 -6.37 -3.56
CA MET A 150 6.08 -5.27 -4.44
C MET A 150 5.82 -5.70 -5.89
N VAL A 151 5.43 -4.79 -6.77
CA VAL A 151 5.30 -5.02 -8.21
C VAL A 151 6.36 -4.21 -8.92
N GLN A 152 7.30 -4.91 -9.54
CA GLN A 152 8.25 -4.34 -10.47
C GLN A 152 7.55 -4.14 -11.82
N MET A 153 7.83 -3.02 -12.49
CA MET A 153 7.27 -2.74 -13.80
C MET A 153 8.20 -1.96 -14.73
N GLN A 154 8.00 -2.18 -16.02
CA GLN A 154 8.60 -1.43 -17.12
C GLN A 154 7.53 -1.14 -18.17
N GLY A 155 7.71 -0.07 -18.94
CA GLY A 155 6.80 0.33 -20.00
C GLY A 155 6.12 1.67 -19.74
N PRO A 156 5.13 2.06 -20.58
CA PRO A 156 4.59 3.41 -20.59
C PRO A 156 3.97 3.87 -19.25
N VAL A 157 3.50 2.96 -18.39
CA VAL A 157 2.94 3.29 -17.06
C VAL A 157 3.96 3.94 -16.12
N VAL A 158 5.27 3.73 -16.34
CA VAL A 158 6.33 4.35 -15.53
C VAL A 158 6.28 5.88 -15.63
N SER A 159 5.89 6.42 -16.78
CA SER A 159 5.72 7.88 -16.94
C SER A 159 4.58 8.46 -16.09
N ASP A 160 3.51 7.71 -15.88
CA ASP A 160 2.39 8.12 -15.02
C ASP A 160 2.83 8.13 -13.54
N TRP A 161 3.65 7.15 -13.13
CA TRP A 161 4.28 7.13 -11.81
C TRP A 161 5.26 8.28 -11.60
N GLN A 162 6.09 8.59 -12.61
CA GLN A 162 7.00 9.72 -12.60
C GLN A 162 6.24 11.04 -12.39
N LEU A 163 5.13 11.23 -13.13
CA LEU A 163 4.29 12.41 -12.98
C LEU A 163 3.67 12.51 -11.57
N LEU A 164 3.22 11.38 -11.00
CA LEU A 164 2.67 11.34 -9.65
C LEU A 164 3.72 11.70 -8.59
N PHE A 165 4.96 11.21 -8.74
CA PHE A 165 6.09 11.58 -7.88
C PHE A 165 6.42 13.07 -8.01
N ASP A 166 6.62 13.57 -9.23
CA ASP A 166 7.00 14.96 -9.48
C ASP A 166 5.95 15.95 -8.96
N ARG A 167 4.67 15.61 -9.13
CA ARG A 167 3.56 16.38 -8.58
C ARG A 167 3.68 16.52 -7.07
N GLN A 168 3.94 15.43 -6.33
CA GLN A 168 4.09 15.51 -4.89
C GLN A 168 5.39 16.21 -4.48
N TRP A 169 6.49 15.90 -5.18
CA TRP A 169 7.80 16.50 -4.95
C TRP A 169 7.69 18.03 -4.96
N GLN A 170 7.02 18.60 -5.96
CA GLN A 170 6.80 20.05 -6.07
C GLN A 170 5.84 20.59 -5.01
N ALA A 171 4.76 19.85 -4.70
CA ALA A 171 3.78 20.25 -3.69
C ALA A 171 4.38 20.28 -2.27
N ASN A 172 5.41 19.48 -1.99
CA ASN A 172 5.99 19.36 -0.65
C ASN A 172 6.61 20.67 -0.13
N ASN A 173 6.98 21.59 -1.02
CA ASN A 173 7.47 22.92 -0.64
C ASN A 173 6.36 23.85 -0.12
N ARG A 174 5.09 23.47 -0.24
CA ARG A 174 3.92 24.28 0.15
C ARG A 174 3.48 23.95 1.58
N ARG A 175 2.76 24.90 2.22
CA ARG A 175 2.13 24.67 3.54
C ARG A 175 1.06 23.57 3.52
N THR A 176 0.55 23.21 2.35
CA THR A 176 -0.51 22.23 2.12
C THR A 176 0.00 21.11 1.21
N ALA A 177 1.07 20.44 1.62
CA ALA A 177 1.68 19.35 0.85
C ALA A 177 0.68 18.24 0.48
N TRP A 178 -0.34 18.02 1.32
CA TRP A 178 -1.44 17.06 1.10
C TRP A 178 -2.54 17.54 0.13
N ARG A 179 -2.37 18.72 -0.48
CA ARG A 179 -3.25 19.26 -1.54
C ARG A 179 -2.42 19.68 -2.74
N PRO A 180 -1.74 18.72 -3.41
CA PRO A 180 -1.00 19.01 -4.63
C PRO A 180 -1.93 19.59 -5.71
N ALA A 181 -1.39 20.46 -6.56
CA ALA A 181 -2.15 21.07 -7.65
C ALA A 181 -2.70 20.00 -8.62
N GLU A 182 -3.82 20.33 -9.25
CA GLU A 182 -4.52 19.50 -10.24
C GLU A 182 -4.23 20.09 -11.63
N GLY A 183 -3.87 19.24 -12.61
CA GLY A 183 -3.53 19.73 -13.96
C GLY A 183 -3.10 18.68 -14.99
N PHE A 184 -3.27 17.38 -14.71
CA PHE A 184 -2.98 16.28 -15.63
C PHE A 184 -4.19 15.36 -15.72
N GLY A 185 -4.17 14.28 -16.51
CA GLY A 185 -5.16 13.19 -16.45
C GLY A 185 -6.60 13.49 -16.92
N LEU A 186 -7.47 12.51 -16.72
CA LEU A 186 -8.88 12.47 -17.15
C LEU A 186 -9.83 12.98 -16.05
N PRO A 187 -11.00 13.54 -16.41
CA PRO A 187 -11.96 14.05 -15.42
C PRO A 187 -12.74 12.96 -14.69
N ARG A 188 -12.71 11.73 -15.20
CA ARG A 188 -13.44 10.57 -14.66
C ARG A 188 -12.62 9.31 -14.85
N LEU A 189 -12.94 8.30 -14.04
CA LEU A 189 -12.40 6.96 -14.18
C LEU A 189 -12.57 6.45 -15.62
N PRO A 190 -11.49 6.04 -16.31
CA PRO A 190 -11.62 5.43 -17.63
C PRO A 190 -12.36 4.10 -17.52
N LYS A 191 -12.98 3.68 -18.64
CA LYS A 191 -13.51 2.32 -18.76
C LYS A 191 -12.35 1.33 -18.60
N VAL A 192 -12.62 0.24 -17.88
CA VAL A 192 -11.67 -0.87 -17.78
C VAL A 192 -11.62 -1.54 -19.16
N PRO A 193 -10.43 -1.76 -19.75
CA PRO A 193 -10.29 -2.51 -21.00
C PRO A 193 -10.97 -3.87 -20.86
N ALA A 194 -11.60 -4.37 -21.93
CA ALA A 194 -12.32 -5.64 -21.86
C ALA A 194 -11.38 -6.79 -21.50
N GLN A 195 -10.22 -6.82 -22.14
CA GLN A 195 -9.08 -7.71 -21.90
C GLN A 195 -7.82 -7.00 -22.41
N GLY A 196 -6.66 -7.39 -21.91
CA GLY A 196 -5.38 -6.94 -22.43
C GLY A 196 -4.25 -7.56 -21.63
N GLN A 197 -3.15 -7.88 -22.31
CA GLN A 197 -1.89 -8.23 -21.67
C GLN A 197 -1.07 -6.95 -21.51
N GLY A 198 -0.38 -6.78 -20.39
CA GLY A 198 0.44 -5.60 -20.13
C GLY A 198 -0.36 -4.29 -20.01
N MET A 199 -1.65 -4.34 -19.70
CA MET A 199 -2.43 -3.12 -19.44
C MET A 199 -2.19 -2.67 -17.99
N GLY A 200 -1.76 -1.43 -17.80
CA GLY A 200 -1.48 -0.82 -16.50
C GLY A 200 -2.18 0.52 -16.30
N ARG A 201 -2.56 0.86 -15.07
CA ARG A 201 -3.02 2.20 -14.69
C ARG A 201 -2.57 2.54 -13.28
N VAL A 202 -2.08 3.75 -13.08
CA VAL A 202 -1.84 4.31 -11.75
C VAL A 202 -3.18 4.76 -11.16
N ALA A 203 -3.57 4.17 -10.04
CA ALA A 203 -4.69 4.63 -9.24
C ALA A 203 -4.16 5.24 -7.95
N TYR A 204 -4.62 6.43 -7.57
CA TYR A 204 -4.08 7.13 -6.40
C TYR A 204 -5.17 7.68 -5.47
N ALA A 205 -4.77 8.02 -4.25
CA ALA A 205 -5.58 8.76 -3.30
C ALA A 205 -4.79 9.95 -2.78
N ASP A 206 -5.41 11.14 -2.79
CA ASP A 206 -4.90 12.32 -2.10
C ASP A 206 -5.81 12.58 -0.91
N ALA A 207 -5.75 11.71 0.11
CA ALA A 207 -6.62 11.80 1.28
C ALA A 207 -8.12 11.91 0.89
N ARG A 208 -8.92 12.73 1.58
CA ARG A 208 -10.35 12.91 1.24
C ARG A 208 -10.58 13.59 -0.11
N GLN A 209 -9.58 14.27 -0.67
CA GLN A 209 -9.70 15.10 -1.87
C GLN A 209 -9.87 14.25 -3.13
N HIS A 210 -9.19 13.10 -3.17
CA HIS A 210 -9.20 12.20 -4.32
C HIS A 210 -9.15 10.74 -3.85
N GLN A 211 -10.09 9.92 -4.32
CA GLN A 211 -10.31 8.53 -3.84
C GLN A 211 -10.50 7.57 -5.04
N ASP A 212 -9.65 7.69 -6.07
CA ASP A 212 -9.70 6.83 -7.27
C ASP A 212 -9.58 5.34 -6.89
N ILE A 213 -8.60 4.98 -6.05
CA ILE A 213 -8.39 3.60 -5.59
C ILE A 213 -9.68 2.98 -5.01
N LEU A 214 -10.38 3.71 -4.12
CA LEU A 214 -11.63 3.22 -3.53
C LEU A 214 -12.72 3.03 -4.58
N HIS A 215 -12.88 3.99 -5.49
CA HIS A 215 -13.89 3.91 -6.54
C HIS A 215 -13.62 2.78 -7.52
N ALA A 216 -12.35 2.56 -7.88
CA ALA A 216 -11.95 1.48 -8.74
C ALA A 216 -12.16 0.10 -8.09
N LEU A 217 -11.79 -0.05 -6.81
CA LEU A 217 -12.08 -1.27 -6.05
C LEU A 217 -13.59 -1.53 -5.99
N VAL A 218 -14.40 -0.54 -5.60
CA VAL A 218 -15.86 -0.70 -5.54
C VAL A 218 -16.44 -1.06 -6.91
N ARG A 219 -15.93 -0.47 -7.99
CA ARG A 219 -16.32 -0.83 -9.36
C ARG A 219 -16.01 -2.29 -9.65
N ALA A 220 -14.77 -2.74 -9.42
CA ALA A 220 -14.34 -4.12 -9.62
C ALA A 220 -15.20 -5.10 -8.81
N LEU A 221 -15.37 -4.87 -7.50
CA LEU A 221 -16.20 -5.69 -6.62
C LEU A 221 -17.65 -5.85 -7.11
N ASN A 222 -18.20 -4.83 -7.78
CA ASN A 222 -19.58 -4.87 -8.29
C ASN A 222 -19.69 -5.50 -9.68
N SER A 223 -18.62 -5.48 -10.49
CA SER A 223 -18.59 -6.03 -11.85
C SER A 223 -18.03 -7.44 -11.94
N GLY A 224 -17.32 -7.92 -10.92
CA GLY A 224 -16.76 -9.27 -10.88
C GLY A 224 -17.80 -10.37 -11.09
N GLN A 225 -17.35 -11.51 -11.60
CA GLN A 225 -18.19 -12.63 -12.02
C GLN A 225 -17.76 -13.98 -11.42
N LYS A 226 -16.48 -14.20 -11.13
CA LYS A 226 -15.95 -15.49 -10.66
C LYS A 226 -15.35 -15.40 -9.26
N ARG A 227 -14.35 -14.52 -9.08
CA ARG A 227 -13.56 -14.44 -7.84
C ARG A 227 -13.39 -13.00 -7.35
N VAL A 228 -13.34 -12.84 -6.03
CA VAL A 228 -13.00 -11.59 -5.36
C VAL A 228 -12.11 -11.92 -4.15
N TRP A 229 -10.80 -11.72 -4.29
CA TRP A 229 -9.86 -11.92 -3.19
C TRP A 229 -9.19 -10.61 -2.82
N LEU A 230 -9.09 -10.33 -1.51
CA LEU A 230 -8.56 -9.07 -0.97
C LEU A 230 -7.67 -9.37 0.24
N ALA A 231 -6.45 -8.84 0.21
CA ALA A 231 -5.53 -8.80 1.34
C ALA A 231 -5.39 -7.38 1.89
N THR A 232 -5.40 -7.23 3.21
CA THR A 232 -5.07 -5.96 3.88
C THR A 232 -4.60 -6.21 5.31
N PRO A 233 -3.58 -5.46 5.80
CA PRO A 233 -3.14 -5.57 7.19
C PRO A 233 -4.20 -5.07 8.19
N TYR A 234 -5.01 -4.10 7.77
CA TYR A 234 -5.89 -3.34 8.65
C TYR A 234 -7.31 -3.33 8.09
N PHE A 235 -8.11 -4.32 8.49
CA PHE A 235 -9.46 -4.48 7.95
C PHE A 235 -10.48 -3.52 8.59
N LEU A 236 -10.42 -2.25 8.19
CA LEU A 236 -11.39 -1.20 8.52
C LEU A 236 -12.08 -0.66 7.25
N PRO A 237 -12.74 -1.53 6.45
CA PRO A 237 -13.28 -1.16 5.15
C PRO A 237 -14.41 -0.15 5.26
N THR A 238 -14.63 0.65 4.21
CA THR A 238 -15.78 1.55 4.09
C THR A 238 -17.11 0.77 3.96
N TRP A 239 -18.25 1.45 4.14
CA TRP A 239 -19.56 0.81 3.95
C TRP A 239 -19.78 0.30 2.53
N SER A 240 -19.31 1.03 1.51
CA SER A 240 -19.44 0.64 0.10
C SER A 240 -18.66 -0.65 -0.20
N VAL A 241 -17.44 -0.79 0.32
CA VAL A 241 -16.64 -2.02 0.21
C VAL A 241 -17.36 -3.19 0.89
N ARG A 242 -17.77 -3.03 2.16
CA ARG A 242 -18.52 -4.08 2.90
C ARG A 242 -19.83 -4.48 2.22
N ARG A 243 -20.54 -3.53 1.61
CA ARG A 243 -21.77 -3.82 0.86
C ARG A 243 -21.45 -4.60 -0.42
N SER A 244 -20.42 -4.20 -1.14
CA SER A 244 -20.03 -4.84 -2.40
C SER A 244 -19.52 -6.27 -2.19
N LEU A 245 -18.68 -6.50 -1.17
CA LEU A 245 -18.21 -7.85 -0.78
C LEU A 245 -19.39 -8.79 -0.46
N ARG A 246 -20.33 -8.35 0.39
CA ARG A 246 -21.52 -9.16 0.72
C ARG A 246 -22.39 -9.43 -0.49
N ARG A 247 -22.54 -8.44 -1.39
CA ARG A 247 -23.32 -8.61 -2.62
C ARG A 247 -22.67 -9.61 -3.57
N ALA A 248 -21.35 -9.54 -3.75
CA ALA A 248 -20.59 -10.50 -4.54
C ALA A 248 -20.78 -11.93 -4.00
N ALA A 249 -20.60 -12.12 -2.69
CA ALA A 249 -20.78 -13.43 -2.05
C ALA A 249 -22.23 -13.94 -2.18
N SER A 250 -23.24 -13.07 -2.00
CA SER A 250 -24.65 -13.46 -2.19
C SER A 250 -25.03 -13.85 -3.62
N LYS A 251 -24.21 -13.46 -4.61
CA LYS A 251 -24.37 -13.87 -6.02
C LYS A 251 -23.65 -15.19 -6.32
N GLY A 252 -23.01 -15.82 -5.34
CA GLY A 252 -22.30 -17.09 -5.49
C GLY A 252 -20.84 -16.96 -5.96
N LEU A 253 -20.25 -15.76 -5.94
CA LEU A 253 -18.83 -15.59 -6.25
C LEU A 253 -17.96 -16.14 -5.13
N ASP A 254 -16.75 -16.60 -5.47
CA ASP A 254 -15.74 -16.98 -4.49
C ASP A 254 -15.11 -15.72 -3.88
N VAL A 255 -15.62 -15.31 -2.72
CA VAL A 255 -15.15 -14.12 -2.00
C VAL A 255 -14.31 -14.52 -0.79
N ARG A 256 -13.02 -14.17 -0.82
CA ARG A 256 -12.05 -14.50 0.24
C ARG A 256 -11.31 -13.26 0.72
N LEU A 257 -11.16 -13.14 2.03
CA LEU A 257 -10.35 -12.10 2.67
C LEU A 257 -9.13 -12.75 3.31
N LEU A 258 -7.94 -12.24 3.02
CA LEU A 258 -6.70 -12.58 3.69
C LEU A 258 -6.32 -11.44 4.63
N LEU A 259 -6.42 -11.66 5.93
CA LEU A 259 -6.28 -10.63 6.96
C LEU A 259 -5.15 -10.98 7.93
N THR A 260 -4.65 -9.98 8.63
CA THR A 260 -3.63 -10.19 9.65
C THR A 260 -4.14 -11.04 10.81
N GLY A 261 -3.38 -12.09 11.13
CA GLY A 261 -3.61 -12.92 12.30
C GLY A 261 -3.03 -12.33 13.60
N PRO A 262 -2.69 -13.17 14.59
CA PRO A 262 -2.25 -12.71 15.90
C PRO A 262 -0.92 -11.91 15.90
N ARG A 263 -0.06 -12.13 14.90
CA ARG A 263 1.21 -11.42 14.72
C ARG A 263 0.93 -10.11 13.98
N THR A 264 0.96 -8.99 14.70
CA THR A 264 0.65 -7.65 14.17
C THR A 264 1.32 -6.58 15.01
N ASP A 265 1.74 -5.51 14.35
CA ASP A 265 2.22 -4.26 14.93
C ASP A 265 1.10 -3.46 15.63
N HIS A 266 -0.16 -3.62 15.19
CA HIS A 266 -1.31 -2.89 15.68
C HIS A 266 -2.47 -3.81 16.11
N PRO A 267 -2.35 -4.47 17.30
CA PRO A 267 -3.38 -5.37 17.81
C PRO A 267 -4.76 -4.72 17.96
N SER A 268 -4.81 -3.44 18.29
CA SER A 268 -6.06 -2.68 18.46
C SER A 268 -6.86 -2.60 17.16
N VAL A 269 -6.18 -2.32 16.04
CA VAL A 269 -6.78 -2.19 14.71
C VAL A 269 -7.33 -3.53 14.22
N ARG A 270 -6.58 -4.62 14.46
CA ARG A 270 -7.07 -5.98 14.19
C ARG A 270 -8.38 -6.25 14.93
N TYR A 271 -8.43 -5.99 16.23
CA TYR A 271 -9.67 -6.20 17.01
C TYR A 271 -10.81 -5.27 16.61
N ALA A 272 -10.51 -4.06 16.13
CA ALA A 272 -11.52 -3.18 15.58
C ALA A 272 -12.11 -3.74 14.28
N GLY A 273 -11.31 -4.37 13.42
CA GLY A 273 -11.77 -5.01 12.18
C GLY A 273 -12.68 -6.22 12.40
N HIS A 274 -12.43 -6.99 13.48
CA HIS A 274 -13.24 -8.15 13.87
C HIS A 274 -14.75 -7.84 13.99
N ARG A 275 -15.13 -6.58 14.27
CA ARG A 275 -16.55 -6.17 14.35
C ARG A 275 -17.33 -6.41 13.06
N TYR A 276 -16.64 -6.48 11.91
CA TYR A 276 -17.26 -6.66 10.60
C TYR A 276 -17.45 -8.11 10.20
N TYR A 277 -16.72 -9.05 10.82
CA TYR A 277 -16.69 -10.46 10.42
C TYR A 277 -18.08 -11.12 10.44
N PRO A 278 -18.91 -11.01 11.49
CA PRO A 278 -20.17 -11.77 11.55
C PRO A 278 -21.12 -11.52 10.38
N ARG A 279 -21.17 -10.29 9.86
CA ARG A 279 -22.03 -9.94 8.72
C ARG A 279 -21.45 -10.36 7.37
N LEU A 280 -20.13 -10.49 7.28
CA LEU A 280 -19.42 -10.96 6.08
C LEU A 280 -19.54 -12.49 5.98
N LEU A 281 -19.22 -13.19 7.07
CA LEU A 281 -19.35 -14.65 7.18
C LEU A 281 -20.76 -15.12 6.86
N ARG A 282 -21.79 -14.48 7.44
CA ARG A 282 -23.21 -14.77 7.13
C ARG A 282 -23.60 -14.54 5.67
N ALA A 283 -22.87 -13.71 4.93
CA ALA A 283 -23.12 -13.46 3.52
C ALA A 283 -22.36 -14.44 2.60
N GLY A 284 -21.57 -15.37 3.15
CA GLY A 284 -20.76 -16.32 2.39
C GLY A 284 -19.34 -15.86 2.09
N VAL A 285 -18.89 -14.74 2.67
CA VAL A 285 -17.48 -14.30 2.55
C VAL A 285 -16.62 -15.19 3.45
N ARG A 286 -15.57 -15.79 2.88
CA ARG A 286 -14.56 -16.56 3.63
C ARG A 286 -13.47 -15.63 4.15
N ILE A 287 -13.03 -15.84 5.38
CA ILE A 287 -12.02 -14.98 6.04
C ILE A 287 -10.89 -15.87 6.53
N PHE A 288 -9.67 -15.51 6.16
CA PHE A 288 -8.44 -16.21 6.49
C PHE A 288 -7.56 -15.27 7.30
N GLU A 289 -7.09 -15.72 8.46
CA GLU A 289 -6.12 -14.99 9.27
C GLU A 289 -4.73 -15.63 9.10
N TYR A 290 -3.78 -14.87 8.54
CA TYR A 290 -2.42 -15.34 8.27
C TYR A 290 -1.63 -15.54 9.57
N GLN A 291 -0.98 -16.70 9.69
CA GLN A 291 -0.34 -17.15 10.93
C GLN A 291 1.19 -17.00 11.01
N PRO A 292 1.97 -17.20 9.93
CA PRO A 292 3.43 -17.28 10.03
C PRO A 292 4.10 -16.04 10.62
N CYS A 293 3.76 -14.86 10.09
CA CYS A 293 4.36 -13.59 10.50
C CYS A 293 3.36 -12.43 10.30
N PHE A 294 3.80 -11.17 10.38
CA PHE A 294 2.89 -10.06 10.17
C PHE A 294 2.51 -9.95 8.70
N LEU A 295 1.22 -10.15 8.39
CA LEU A 295 0.69 -9.93 7.05
C LEU A 295 0.55 -8.43 6.79
N HIS A 296 1.38 -7.90 5.89
CA HIS A 296 1.33 -6.50 5.47
C HIS A 296 0.78 -6.33 4.05
N LEU A 297 0.36 -7.38 3.35
CA LEU A 297 -0.13 -7.29 1.95
C LEU A 297 -1.27 -6.29 1.71
N LYS A 298 -1.18 -5.56 0.60
CA LYS A 298 -2.18 -4.58 0.14
C LYS A 298 -2.53 -4.82 -1.32
N MET A 299 -3.21 -5.94 -1.55
CA MET A 299 -3.52 -6.41 -2.90
C MET A 299 -4.94 -6.95 -3.02
N ALA A 300 -5.51 -6.79 -4.20
CA ALA A 300 -6.82 -7.32 -4.57
C ALA A 300 -6.76 -7.96 -5.95
N VAL A 301 -7.52 -9.03 -6.13
CA VAL A 301 -7.79 -9.62 -7.44
C VAL A 301 -9.29 -9.84 -7.59
N VAL A 302 -9.86 -9.33 -8.69
CA VAL A 302 -11.25 -9.54 -9.09
C VAL A 302 -11.25 -10.05 -10.52
N ASP A 303 -11.55 -11.34 -10.67
CA ASP A 303 -11.36 -12.06 -11.93
C ASP A 303 -9.94 -11.85 -12.48
N ASP A 304 -9.79 -11.09 -13.57
CA ASP A 304 -8.52 -10.79 -14.21
C ASP A 304 -7.92 -9.43 -13.83
N TRP A 305 -8.68 -8.60 -13.10
CA TRP A 305 -8.22 -7.29 -12.62
C TRP A 305 -7.45 -7.43 -11.32
N VAL A 306 -6.23 -6.89 -11.31
CA VAL A 306 -5.34 -6.84 -10.15
C VAL A 306 -5.17 -5.40 -9.70
N SER A 307 -5.09 -5.19 -8.39
CA SER A 307 -4.64 -3.94 -7.79
C SER A 307 -3.64 -4.26 -6.68
N VAL A 308 -2.42 -3.74 -6.78
CA VAL A 308 -1.37 -3.88 -5.75
C VAL A 308 -0.77 -2.51 -5.47
N GLY A 309 -0.43 -2.20 -4.22
CA GLY A 309 0.28 -0.96 -3.93
C GLY A 309 0.32 -0.64 -2.45
N SER A 310 0.21 0.64 -2.14
CA SER A 310 0.33 1.12 -0.78
C SER A 310 -0.99 1.19 -0.03
N CYS A 311 -2.13 0.92 -0.69
CA CYS A 311 -3.46 1.11 -0.12
C CYS A 311 -3.97 0.00 0.77
N ASN A 312 -4.22 0.32 2.04
CA ASN A 312 -4.83 -0.59 3.01
C ASN A 312 -6.34 -0.83 2.77
N PHE A 313 -6.98 -0.06 1.88
CA PHE A 313 -8.42 -0.07 1.61
C PHE A 313 -9.31 0.26 2.83
N ASP A 314 -8.73 0.93 3.83
CA ASP A 314 -9.42 1.33 5.05
C ASP A 314 -9.87 2.79 5.04
N HIS A 315 -10.89 3.10 5.84
CA HIS A 315 -11.50 4.44 5.84
C HIS A 315 -10.63 5.54 6.50
N TRP A 316 -9.63 5.18 7.31
CA TRP A 316 -8.73 6.14 7.95
C TRP A 316 -7.68 6.60 6.98
N ASN A 317 -7.11 5.64 6.27
CA ASN A 317 -6.09 5.90 5.30
C ASN A 317 -6.64 6.81 4.19
N LEU A 318 -7.80 6.44 3.63
CA LEU A 318 -8.50 7.25 2.61
C LEU A 318 -8.99 8.62 3.11
N ARG A 319 -8.84 8.93 4.41
CA ARG A 319 -9.16 10.25 4.96
C ARG A 319 -7.97 11.20 4.98
N PHE A 320 -6.77 10.71 5.25
CA PHE A 320 -5.63 11.57 5.54
C PHE A 320 -4.41 11.31 4.66
N ASN A 321 -4.29 10.13 4.08
CA ASN A 321 -3.02 9.71 3.52
C ASN A 321 -2.99 9.82 2.01
N LEU A 322 -1.77 10.05 1.50
CA LEU A 322 -1.47 9.86 0.09
C LEU A 322 -1.17 8.39 -0.15
N GLU A 323 -1.81 7.79 -1.15
CA GLU A 323 -1.61 6.39 -1.51
C GLU A 323 -1.65 6.19 -3.01
N ALA A 324 -1.07 5.09 -3.47
CA ALA A 324 -1.09 4.73 -4.87
C ALA A 324 -0.97 3.22 -5.06
N ASN A 325 -1.70 2.72 -6.05
CA ASN A 325 -1.69 1.35 -6.50
C ASN A 325 -1.44 1.29 -8.01
N ILE A 326 -0.81 0.20 -8.45
CA ILE A 326 -0.86 -0.25 -9.83
C ILE A 326 -2.11 -1.10 -10.01
N GLU A 327 -2.98 -0.70 -10.93
CA GLU A 327 -4.01 -1.56 -11.49
C GLU A 327 -3.48 -2.22 -12.75
N ALA A 328 -3.79 -3.50 -12.93
CA ALA A 328 -3.36 -4.25 -14.09
C ALA A 328 -4.44 -5.18 -14.64
N LEU A 329 -4.45 -5.32 -15.97
CA LEU A 329 -4.95 -6.51 -16.65
C LEU A 329 -3.73 -7.10 -17.35
N ASP A 330 -3.22 -8.19 -16.77
CA ASP A 330 -2.04 -8.88 -17.26
C ASP A 330 -2.08 -10.34 -16.78
N PRO A 331 -2.31 -11.32 -17.67
CA PRO A 331 -2.46 -12.71 -17.25
C PRO A 331 -1.29 -13.26 -16.41
N PRO A 332 0.00 -13.01 -16.76
CA PRO A 332 1.13 -13.39 -15.91
C PRO A 332 1.09 -12.82 -14.49
N LEU A 333 0.87 -11.51 -14.34
CA LEU A 333 0.75 -10.88 -13.02
C LEU A 333 -0.45 -11.41 -12.24
N THR A 334 -1.61 -11.57 -12.89
CA THR A 334 -2.83 -12.12 -12.27
C THR A 334 -2.57 -13.53 -11.75
N ALA A 335 -1.90 -14.39 -12.54
CA ALA A 335 -1.53 -15.73 -12.11
C ALA A 335 -0.57 -15.71 -10.91
N ALA A 336 0.44 -14.83 -10.90
CA ALA A 336 1.37 -14.69 -9.79
C ALA A 336 0.67 -14.23 -8.49
N VAL A 337 -0.25 -13.26 -8.59
CA VAL A 337 -1.05 -12.78 -7.45
C VAL A 337 -1.97 -13.89 -6.91
N VAL A 338 -2.66 -14.62 -7.81
CA VAL A 338 -3.49 -15.78 -7.42
C VAL A 338 -2.65 -16.84 -6.70
N ALA A 339 -1.47 -17.16 -7.22
CA ALA A 339 -0.56 -18.13 -6.60
C ALA A 339 0.01 -17.66 -5.25
N SER A 340 0.18 -16.34 -5.04
CA SER A 340 0.49 -15.78 -3.72
C SER A 340 -0.66 -16.04 -2.76
N PHE A 341 -1.88 -15.61 -3.11
CA PHE A 341 -3.07 -15.82 -2.29
C PHE A 341 -3.28 -17.29 -1.91
N GLU A 342 -3.15 -18.21 -2.86
CA GLU A 342 -3.34 -19.64 -2.59
C GLU A 342 -2.34 -20.20 -1.58
N ARG A 343 -1.06 -19.80 -1.66
CA ARG A 343 -0.05 -20.15 -0.66
C ARG A 343 -0.37 -19.56 0.70
N ASP A 344 -0.77 -18.29 0.73
CA ASP A 344 -1.06 -17.59 1.98
C ASP A 344 -2.31 -18.15 2.66
N PHE A 345 -3.34 -18.53 1.88
CA PHE A 345 -4.52 -19.22 2.41
C PHE A 345 -4.16 -20.57 3.03
N ALA A 346 -3.24 -21.32 2.43
CA ALA A 346 -2.79 -22.61 2.98
C ALA A 346 -2.04 -22.46 4.31
N GLN A 347 -1.47 -21.29 4.58
CA GLN A 347 -0.78 -20.95 5.83
C GLN A 347 -1.67 -20.15 6.81
N SER A 348 -2.95 -20.01 6.51
CA SER A 348 -3.89 -19.20 7.29
C SER A 348 -4.88 -20.06 8.07
N GLU A 349 -5.39 -19.50 9.17
CA GLU A 349 -6.54 -20.06 9.88
C GLU A 349 -7.82 -19.50 9.26
N GLU A 350 -8.69 -20.38 8.75
CA GLU A 350 -10.01 -19.95 8.28
C GLU A 350 -10.94 -19.67 9.46
N VAL A 351 -11.53 -18.47 9.48
CA VAL A 351 -12.43 -18.04 10.53
C VAL A 351 -13.83 -18.55 10.26
N ASP A 352 -14.21 -19.60 10.97
CA ASP A 352 -15.57 -20.14 10.94
C ASP A 352 -16.55 -19.35 11.84
N LEU A 353 -17.81 -19.24 11.42
CA LEU A 353 -18.84 -18.49 12.14
C LEU A 353 -19.22 -19.16 13.47
N ALA A 354 -19.31 -20.50 13.53
CA ALA A 354 -19.64 -21.20 14.77
C ALA A 354 -18.49 -21.06 15.78
N HIS A 355 -17.26 -21.26 15.33
CA HIS A 355 -16.06 -21.02 16.15
C HIS A 355 -15.97 -19.56 16.61
N TRP A 356 -16.29 -18.60 15.74
CA TRP A 356 -16.34 -17.18 16.09
C TRP A 356 -17.33 -16.88 17.23
N HIS A 357 -18.49 -17.52 17.22
CA HIS A 357 -19.49 -17.39 18.26
C HIS A 357 -19.16 -18.18 19.54
N ALA A 358 -18.32 -19.22 19.46
CA ALA A 358 -17.90 -20.04 20.60
C ALA A 358 -16.70 -19.48 21.39
N ARG A 359 -16.07 -18.39 20.93
CA ARG A 359 -14.84 -17.86 21.55
C ARG A 359 -14.99 -17.53 23.05
N PRO A 360 -13.95 -17.79 23.87
CA PRO A 360 -13.96 -17.51 25.31
C PRO A 360 -14.31 -16.07 25.66
N LEU A 361 -14.98 -15.88 26.81
CA LEU A 361 -15.41 -14.56 27.31
C LEU A 361 -14.26 -13.56 27.41
N TRP A 362 -13.06 -13.98 27.85
CA TRP A 362 -11.89 -13.11 27.93
C TRP A 362 -11.47 -12.53 26.58
N ARG A 363 -11.56 -13.31 25.48
CA ARG A 363 -11.28 -12.84 24.12
C ARG A 363 -12.29 -11.78 23.69
N ARG A 364 -13.57 -11.96 24.06
CA ARG A 364 -14.65 -10.99 23.78
C ARG A 364 -14.47 -9.70 24.57
N VAL A 365 -14.05 -9.79 25.82
CA VAL A 365 -13.76 -8.61 26.67
C VAL A 365 -12.56 -7.85 26.10
N LYS A 366 -11.45 -8.53 25.77
CA LYS A 366 -10.28 -7.94 25.12
C LYS A 366 -10.67 -7.21 23.83
N GLN A 367 -11.49 -7.83 22.98
CA GLN A 367 -12.03 -7.19 21.76
C GLN A 367 -12.87 -5.94 22.05
N ARG A 368 -13.74 -5.98 23.07
CA ARG A 368 -14.55 -4.83 23.44
C ARG A 368 -13.71 -3.66 23.94
N ILE A 369 -12.68 -3.91 24.74
CA ILE A 369 -11.76 -2.88 25.24
C ILE A 369 -11.04 -2.22 24.06
N TRP A 370 -10.35 -3.01 23.23
CA TRP A 370 -9.62 -2.47 22.09
C TRP A 370 -10.52 -1.78 21.05
N GLY A 371 -11.69 -2.36 20.76
CA GLY A 371 -12.68 -1.76 19.87
C GLY A 371 -13.42 -0.54 20.45
N TRP A 372 -13.34 -0.31 21.76
CA TRP A 372 -13.81 0.93 22.40
C TRP A 372 -12.75 2.02 22.31
N ILE A 373 -11.48 1.68 22.55
CA ILE A 373 -10.34 2.60 22.35
C ILE A 373 -10.33 3.11 20.90
N ASP A 374 -10.43 2.21 19.91
CA ASP A 374 -10.55 2.60 18.50
C ASP A 374 -11.73 3.56 18.29
N ARG A 375 -12.92 3.23 18.81
CA ARG A 375 -14.11 4.09 18.67
C ARG A 375 -13.96 5.46 19.34
N LEU A 376 -13.24 5.57 20.44
CA LEU A 376 -12.96 6.87 21.07
C LEU A 376 -12.05 7.72 20.18
N VAL A 377 -11.00 7.10 19.63
CA VAL A 377 -10.11 7.78 18.66
C VAL A 377 -10.93 8.20 17.43
N VAL A 378 -11.77 7.32 16.90
CA VAL A 378 -12.68 7.61 15.78
C VAL A 378 -13.59 8.79 16.07
N ASN A 379 -14.35 8.73 17.16
CA ASN A 379 -15.34 9.73 17.50
C ASN A 379 -14.70 11.08 17.87
N PHE A 380 -13.51 11.08 18.47
CA PHE A 380 -12.77 12.30 18.75
C PHE A 380 -12.30 13.01 17.48
N LEU A 381 -11.90 12.23 16.47
CA LEU A 381 -11.50 12.74 15.15
C LEU A 381 -12.70 13.11 14.25
N ASP A 382 -13.86 12.49 14.44
CA ASP A 382 -15.10 12.81 13.71
C ASP A 382 -15.88 14.00 14.28
N ARG A 383 -15.81 14.26 15.61
CA ARG A 383 -16.55 15.35 16.27
C ARG A 383 -15.98 16.76 16.08
N ARG A 384 -14.87 16.91 15.35
CA ARG A 384 -14.17 18.19 15.16
C ARG A 384 -14.15 18.66 13.70
N ASP A 385 -15.01 18.09 12.84
CA ASP A 385 -15.29 18.62 11.50
C ASP A 385 -16.40 19.69 11.56
#